data_AF-A0A954FX32-F1
#
_entry.id   AF-A0A954FX32-F1
#
_cell.length_a   1.000
_cell.length_b   1.000
_cell.length_c   1.000
_cell.angle_alpha   90.00
_cell.angle_beta   90.00
_cell.angle_gamma   90.00
#
_symmetry.space_group_name_H-M   'P 1'
#
loop_
_entity.id
_entity.type
_entity.pdbx_description
1 polymer ?
#
loop_
_entity_poly.entity_id
_entity_poly.type
_entity_poly.pdbx_seq_one_letter_code
_entity_poly.pdbx_strand_id
1 'polypeptide(L)'
;MSRRTPQGEAGFGSDSFLDIVANIVGILIILIVIAGVRMSQAPVTVAENQPARPAQPEIIDTDLEAFLPKVEPEPSLQEPPALVLSSQEPKRLEPQKPKIIYQQPSPELLSELQKMEAELVRLDQAMQSRKTGADELALQKQAVNGEVQTLVSQITQKSDRLEKDYQQLLGLVAETKETKKELERVVAQARQVSAPQEQVKQLKHRLTPVSQLVTDKEWHFLLSENRVSYVPINELLADLKDQVMKRGSWLAKYREHHGKVGPIRGYTMNYVVERQALSAIDQLRNGGSGGFRVGVTKWEID
;
A
#
# COMPACT_ATOMS: atom_id res chain seq x y z
N MET A 1 51.18 -33.89 9.46
CA MET A 1 50.28 -33.77 8.29
C MET A 1 48.84 -33.89 8.79
N SER A 2 48.01 -32.87 8.59
CA SER A 2 46.56 -33.01 8.67
C SER A 2 45.93 -31.98 7.75
N ARG A 3 45.42 -32.47 6.63
CA ARG A 3 44.88 -31.67 5.53
C ARG A 3 43.39 -31.48 5.82
N ARG A 4 43.00 -30.29 6.30
CA ARG A 4 41.59 -29.90 6.40
C ARG A 4 41.08 -29.59 4.99
N THR A 5 40.07 -30.33 4.56
CA THR A 5 39.29 -30.13 3.34
C THR A 5 38.39 -28.90 3.53
N PRO A 6 38.37 -27.91 2.61
CA PRO A 6 37.34 -26.89 2.63
C PRO A 6 36.09 -27.47 1.97
N GLN A 7 35.01 -27.58 2.75
CA GLN A 7 33.68 -27.91 2.25
C GLN A 7 33.09 -26.63 1.67
N GLY A 8 33.39 -26.39 0.39
CA GLY A 8 32.87 -25.25 -0.36
C GLY A 8 31.50 -25.56 -0.96
N GLU A 9 30.59 -24.61 -0.77
CA GLU A 9 29.55 -24.20 -1.72
C GLU A 9 28.34 -25.14 -1.94
N ALA A 10 27.46 -25.22 -0.93
CA ALA A 10 26.06 -25.62 -1.14
C ALA A 10 25.07 -24.90 -0.17
N GLY A 11 25.40 -23.71 0.34
CA GLY A 11 24.60 -23.05 1.39
C GLY A 11 24.22 -21.59 1.15
N PHE A 12 24.69 -20.95 0.07
CA PHE A 12 24.60 -19.49 -0.05
C PHE A 12 23.43 -18.97 -0.91
N GLY A 13 22.48 -19.84 -1.30
CA GLY A 13 21.35 -19.45 -2.16
C GLY A 13 20.01 -20.10 -1.83
N SER A 14 19.98 -21.23 -1.11
CA SER A 14 18.71 -21.87 -0.73
C SER A 14 18.00 -21.11 0.39
N ASP A 15 18.76 -20.57 1.34
CA ASP A 15 18.22 -19.91 2.54
C ASP A 15 17.46 -18.62 2.17
N SER A 16 18.08 -17.77 1.33
CA SER A 16 17.43 -16.54 0.85
C SER A 16 16.23 -16.80 -0.09
N PHE A 17 16.23 -17.88 -0.88
CA PHE A 17 15.06 -18.23 -1.69
C PHE A 17 13.92 -18.75 -0.83
N LEU A 18 14.23 -19.59 0.16
CA LEU A 18 13.24 -20.12 1.11
C LEU A 18 12.64 -18.99 1.95
N ASP A 19 13.44 -18.01 2.37
CA ASP A 19 12.97 -16.81 3.08
C ASP A 19 12.02 -15.97 2.21
N ILE A 20 12.33 -15.78 0.93
CA ILE A 20 11.47 -15.05 -0.02
C ILE A 20 10.15 -15.80 -0.24
N VAL A 21 10.21 -17.12 -0.46
CA VAL A 21 9.02 -17.96 -0.67
C VAL A 21 8.19 -18.02 0.61
N ALA A 22 8.80 -18.17 1.78
CA ALA A 22 8.11 -18.19 3.07
C ALA A 22 7.39 -16.87 3.33
N ASN A 23 8.01 -15.74 3.00
CA ASN A 23 7.39 -14.43 3.13
C ASN A 23 6.19 -14.25 2.17
N ILE A 24 6.34 -14.67 0.91
CA ILE A 24 5.26 -14.60 -0.10
C ILE A 24 4.09 -15.51 0.30
N VAL A 25 4.37 -16.75 0.68
CA VAL A 25 3.35 -17.71 1.10
C VAL A 25 2.66 -17.26 2.39
N GLY A 26 3.42 -16.69 3.34
CA GLY A 26 2.88 -16.12 4.57
C GLY A 26 1.87 -15.00 4.31
N ILE A 27 2.21 -14.04 3.43
CA ILE A 27 1.29 -12.98 3.02
C ILE A 27 0.05 -13.56 2.33
N LEU A 28 0.22 -14.55 1.45
CA LEU A 28 -0.90 -15.23 0.76
C LEU A 28 -1.87 -15.90 1.74
N ILE A 29 -1.36 -16.62 2.73
CA ILE A 29 -2.20 -17.29 3.75
C ILE A 29 -2.97 -16.24 4.55
N ILE A 30 -2.31 -15.17 4.99
CA ILE A 30 -2.96 -14.08 5.73
C ILE A 30 -4.08 -13.45 4.89
N LEU A 31 -3.84 -13.17 3.61
CA LEU A 31 -4.83 -12.58 2.71
C LEU A 31 -6.04 -13.50 2.48
N ILE A 32 -5.82 -14.80 2.30
CA ILE A 32 -6.90 -15.79 2.14
C ILE A 32 -7.76 -15.86 3.40
N VAL A 33 -7.14 -15.90 4.58
CA VAL A 33 -7.85 -15.93 5.86
C VAL A 33 -8.65 -14.65 6.06
N ILE A 34 -8.07 -13.48 5.80
CA ILE A 34 -8.78 -12.20 5.91
C ILE A 34 -9.96 -12.11 4.93
N ALA A 35 -9.78 -12.55 3.69
CA ALA A 35 -10.85 -12.58 2.70
C ALA A 35 -11.96 -13.55 3.09
N GLY A 36 -11.60 -14.73 3.62
CA GLY A 36 -12.55 -15.72 4.13
C GLY A 36 -13.35 -15.19 5.33
N VAL A 37 -12.67 -14.54 6.28
CA VAL A 37 -13.32 -13.91 7.43
C VAL A 37 -14.24 -12.78 6.97
N ARG A 38 -13.82 -11.93 6.03
CA ARG A 38 -14.69 -10.88 5.46
C ARG A 38 -15.89 -11.44 4.71
N MET A 39 -15.75 -12.56 3.99
CA MET A 39 -16.88 -13.20 3.31
C MET A 39 -17.84 -13.84 4.31
N SER A 40 -17.35 -14.38 5.42
CA SER A 40 -18.19 -14.92 6.50
C SER A 40 -18.88 -13.84 7.35
N GLN A 41 -18.31 -12.64 7.41
CA GLN A 41 -18.86 -11.47 8.13
C GLN A 41 -19.65 -10.53 7.22
N ALA A 42 -19.69 -10.78 5.90
CA ALA A 42 -20.55 -10.05 5.00
C ALA A 42 -22.00 -10.40 5.36
N PRO A 43 -22.86 -9.41 5.70
CA PRO A 43 -24.27 -9.69 5.92
C PRO A 43 -24.81 -10.26 4.62
N VAL A 44 -25.27 -11.51 4.67
CA VAL A 44 -26.10 -12.09 3.62
C VAL A 44 -27.28 -11.15 3.48
N THR A 45 -27.26 -10.30 2.46
CA THR A 45 -28.42 -9.54 2.04
C THR A 45 -29.39 -10.57 1.50
N VAL A 46 -30.16 -11.15 2.42
CA VAL A 46 -31.45 -11.74 2.10
C VAL A 46 -32.18 -10.61 1.40
N ALA A 47 -32.35 -10.76 0.08
CA ALA A 47 -33.26 -9.94 -0.67
C ALA A 47 -34.65 -10.24 -0.09
N GLU A 48 -34.97 -9.52 0.96
CA GLU A 48 -36.22 -9.62 1.68
C GLU A 48 -37.28 -9.07 0.72
N ASN A 49 -38.05 -10.02 0.21
CA ASN A 49 -39.30 -9.80 -0.47
C ASN A 49 -40.09 -8.78 0.34
N GLN A 50 -40.17 -7.54 -0.15
CA GLN A 50 -40.84 -6.44 0.54
C GLN A 50 -42.28 -6.86 0.86
N PRO A 51 -42.68 -7.00 2.13
CA PRO A 51 -44.08 -6.90 2.47
C PRO A 51 -44.45 -5.43 2.23
N ALA A 52 -45.42 -5.22 1.34
CA ALA A 52 -46.01 -3.91 1.10
C ALA A 52 -46.30 -3.23 2.44
N ARG A 53 -45.67 -2.08 2.65
CA ARG A 53 -45.87 -1.20 3.81
C ARG A 53 -47.36 -0.84 3.83
N PRO A 54 -48.14 -1.16 4.89
CA PRO A 54 -49.49 -0.62 4.99
C PRO A 54 -49.37 0.91 5.08
N ALA A 55 -50.17 1.59 4.25
CA ALA A 55 -50.23 3.04 4.19
C ALA A 55 -50.42 3.61 5.59
N GLN A 56 -49.52 4.48 6.01
CA GLN A 56 -49.72 5.30 7.19
C GLN A 56 -50.86 6.29 6.87
N PRO A 57 -51.86 6.47 7.75
CA PRO A 57 -52.85 7.50 7.55
C PRO A 57 -52.17 8.87 7.62
N GLU A 58 -52.26 9.62 6.53
CA GLU A 58 -51.97 11.05 6.48
C GLU A 58 -52.85 11.75 7.51
N ILE A 59 -52.24 12.36 8.51
CA ILE A 59 -52.93 13.24 9.45
C ILE A 59 -53.25 14.52 8.67
N ILE A 60 -54.51 14.66 8.28
CA ILE A 60 -55.06 15.87 7.67
C ILE A 60 -55.34 16.87 8.81
N ASP A 61 -54.31 17.55 9.30
CA ASP A 61 -54.44 18.64 10.28
C ASP A 61 -54.85 19.97 9.62
N THR A 62 -55.91 19.98 8.82
CA THR A 62 -56.37 21.25 8.19
C THR A 62 -57.89 21.44 8.14
N ASP A 63 -58.69 20.63 8.83
CA ASP A 63 -60.16 20.81 8.85
C ASP A 63 -60.79 20.74 10.25
N LEU A 64 -60.02 20.99 11.31
CA LEU A 64 -60.55 21.01 12.69
C LEU A 64 -61.13 22.36 13.13
N GLU A 65 -61.20 23.37 12.25
CA GLU A 65 -61.92 24.64 12.51
C GLU A 65 -63.32 24.69 11.88
N ALA A 66 -63.66 23.76 10.98
CA ALA A 66 -64.96 23.76 10.30
C ALA A 66 -66.10 23.09 11.11
N PHE A 67 -65.77 22.42 12.23
CA PHE A 67 -66.72 21.64 13.05
C PHE A 67 -66.96 22.20 14.45
N LEU A 68 -66.53 23.43 14.75
CA LEU A 68 -67.04 24.11 15.93
C LEU A 68 -68.47 24.58 15.64
N PRO A 69 -69.50 24.14 16.39
CA PRO A 69 -70.81 24.77 16.29
C PRO A 69 -70.63 26.24 16.64
N LYS A 70 -71.00 27.12 15.71
CA LYS A 70 -71.06 28.55 15.92
C LYS A 70 -72.06 28.76 17.06
N VAL A 71 -71.56 29.10 18.25
CA VAL A 71 -72.41 29.46 19.40
C VAL A 71 -73.15 30.73 18.98
N GLU A 72 -74.37 30.55 18.53
CA GLU A 72 -75.33 31.63 18.31
C GLU A 72 -75.56 32.28 19.69
N PRO A 73 -75.39 33.60 19.83
CA PRO A 73 -75.61 34.25 21.11
C PRO A 73 -77.07 34.01 21.52
N GLU A 74 -77.26 33.36 22.66
CA GLU A 74 -78.57 33.21 23.29
C GLU A 74 -79.25 34.59 23.39
N PRO A 75 -80.54 34.70 23.04
CA PRO A 75 -81.27 35.94 23.24
C PRO A 75 -81.27 36.27 24.73
N SER A 76 -80.93 37.51 25.05
CA SER A 76 -80.97 38.08 26.40
C SER A 76 -82.31 37.71 27.07
N LEU A 77 -82.25 36.81 28.04
CA LEU A 77 -83.38 36.55 28.94
C LEU A 77 -83.63 37.85 29.71
N GLN A 78 -84.73 38.51 29.33
CA GLN A 78 -85.29 39.64 30.05
C GLN A 78 -85.54 39.22 31.50
N GLU A 79 -85.08 40.03 32.45
CA GLU A 79 -85.39 39.87 33.87
C GLU A 79 -86.92 39.81 34.05
N PRO A 80 -87.47 38.70 34.59
CA PRO A 80 -88.86 38.71 35.01
C PRO A 80 -89.01 39.66 36.21
N PRO A 81 -90.11 40.43 36.27
CA PRO A 81 -90.32 41.45 37.29
C PRO A 81 -90.29 40.86 38.70
N ALA A 82 -89.68 41.62 39.62
CA ALA A 82 -89.67 41.35 41.05
C ALA A 82 -91.08 41.03 41.56
N LEU A 83 -91.34 39.76 41.84
CA LEU A 83 -92.53 39.31 42.54
C LEU A 83 -92.40 39.75 43.99
N VAL A 84 -93.13 40.81 44.33
CA VAL A 84 -93.39 41.27 45.69
C VAL A 84 -94.09 40.13 46.43
N LEU A 85 -93.38 39.49 47.35
CA LEU A 85 -93.94 38.51 48.29
C LEU A 85 -94.87 39.24 49.27
N SER A 86 -96.16 39.31 48.94
CA SER A 86 -97.21 39.61 49.92
C SER A 86 -97.51 38.36 50.73
N SER A 87 -97.33 38.47 52.04
CA SER A 87 -97.62 37.50 53.08
C SER A 87 -99.01 36.88 52.93
N GLN A 88 -99.08 35.57 52.68
CA GLN A 88 -100.28 34.76 52.95
C GLN A 88 -99.98 33.78 54.09
N GLU A 89 -100.91 33.73 55.04
CA GLU A 89 -100.85 32.91 56.25
C GLU A 89 -100.66 31.41 55.95
N PRO A 90 -99.92 30.69 56.82
CA PRO A 90 -99.57 29.30 56.60
C PRO A 90 -100.80 28.39 56.69
N LYS A 91 -101.20 27.79 55.55
CA LYS A 91 -102.03 26.59 55.58
C LYS A 91 -101.20 25.45 56.16
N ARG A 92 -101.56 25.07 57.38
CA ARG A 92 -101.07 23.90 58.12
C ARG A 92 -101.15 22.64 57.23
N LEU A 93 -100.01 22.22 56.69
CA LEU A 93 -99.84 20.88 56.14
C LEU A 93 -99.77 19.92 57.34
N GLU A 94 -100.74 19.02 57.46
CA GLU A 94 -100.62 17.93 58.41
C GLU A 94 -99.49 16.98 57.95
N PRO A 95 -98.55 16.62 58.82
CA PRO A 95 -97.54 15.63 58.48
C PRO A 95 -98.23 14.27 58.38
N GLN A 96 -98.59 13.85 57.16
CA GLN A 96 -98.78 12.42 56.91
C GLN A 96 -97.42 11.77 57.12
N LYS A 97 -97.26 11.07 58.24
CA LYS A 97 -96.12 10.17 58.46
C LYS A 97 -96.06 9.26 57.24
N PRO A 98 -94.99 9.28 56.42
CA PRO A 98 -94.85 8.26 55.40
C PRO A 98 -94.90 6.92 56.12
N LYS A 99 -95.88 6.09 55.78
CA LYS A 99 -95.82 4.66 56.13
C LYS A 99 -94.60 4.14 55.38
N ILE A 100 -93.45 4.15 56.05
CA ILE A 100 -92.28 3.41 55.60
C ILE A 100 -92.68 1.94 55.72
N ILE A 101 -93.26 1.42 54.65
CA ILE A 101 -93.42 -0.02 54.48
C ILE A 101 -92.00 -0.49 54.20
N TYR A 102 -91.31 -1.00 55.23
CA TYR A 102 -90.12 -1.81 55.02
C TYR A 102 -90.56 -3.08 54.29
N GLN A 103 -90.61 -3.03 52.95
CA GLN A 103 -90.63 -4.25 52.17
C GLN A 103 -89.24 -4.88 52.37
N GLN A 104 -89.21 -6.06 52.98
CA GLN A 104 -87.98 -6.85 52.97
C GLN A 104 -87.58 -7.04 51.50
N PRO A 105 -86.33 -6.74 51.12
CA PRO A 105 -85.89 -6.82 49.74
C PRO A 105 -86.18 -8.22 49.18
N SER A 106 -86.69 -8.28 47.96
CA SER A 106 -87.01 -9.56 47.33
C SER A 106 -85.74 -10.43 47.28
N PRO A 107 -85.86 -11.75 47.47
CA PRO A 107 -84.70 -12.64 47.46
C PRO A 107 -83.92 -12.59 46.13
N GLU A 108 -84.58 -12.24 45.03
CA GLU A 108 -83.95 -12.06 43.71
C GLU A 108 -82.97 -10.88 43.70
N LEU A 109 -83.37 -9.71 44.22
CA LEU A 109 -82.51 -8.53 44.28
C LEU A 109 -81.27 -8.75 45.14
N LEU A 110 -81.40 -9.50 46.24
CA LEU A 110 -80.26 -9.87 47.09
C LEU A 110 -79.28 -10.77 46.34
N SER A 111 -79.77 -11.71 45.53
CA SER A 111 -78.92 -12.58 44.72
C SER A 111 -78.20 -11.83 43.59
N GLU A 112 -78.86 -10.84 42.97
CA GLU A 112 -78.27 -9.95 41.97
C GLU A 112 -77.12 -9.14 42.58
N LEU A 113 -77.35 -8.58 43.77
CA LEU A 113 -76.37 -7.80 44.53
C LEU A 113 -75.14 -8.66 44.87
N GLN A 114 -75.34 -9.90 45.33
CA GLN A 114 -74.25 -10.84 45.61
C GLN A 114 -73.44 -11.19 44.36
N LYS A 115 -74.09 -11.36 43.20
CA LYS A 115 -73.39 -11.60 41.92
C LYS A 115 -72.56 -10.40 41.51
N MET A 116 -73.13 -9.20 41.57
CA MET A 116 -72.42 -7.96 41.23
C MET A 116 -71.24 -7.71 42.17
N GLU A 117 -71.41 -7.96 43.47
CA GLU A 117 -70.32 -7.86 44.44
C GLU A 117 -69.20 -8.87 44.14
N ALA A 118 -69.54 -10.12 43.81
CA ALA A 118 -68.57 -11.12 43.38
C ALA A 118 -67.86 -10.73 42.07
N GLU A 119 -68.56 -10.09 41.14
CA GLU A 119 -67.99 -9.62 39.87
C GLU A 119 -67.05 -8.42 40.08
N LEU A 120 -67.40 -7.47 40.95
CA LEU A 120 -66.51 -6.37 41.33
C LEU A 120 -65.23 -6.88 41.98
N VAL A 121 -65.32 -7.86 42.89
CA VAL A 121 -64.13 -8.47 43.50
C VAL A 121 -63.26 -9.16 42.44
N ARG A 122 -63.85 -9.87 41.49
CA ARG A 122 -63.10 -10.49 40.39
C ARG A 122 -62.42 -9.44 39.51
N LEU A 123 -63.11 -8.35 39.20
CA LEU A 123 -62.58 -7.27 38.37
C LEU A 123 -61.42 -6.54 39.08
N ASP A 124 -61.57 -6.27 40.37
CA ASP A 124 -60.52 -5.68 41.20
C ASP A 124 -59.28 -6.58 41.26
N GLN A 125 -59.46 -7.89 41.47
CA GLN A 125 -58.37 -8.87 41.39
C GLN A 125 -57.69 -8.87 40.02
N ALA A 126 -58.45 -8.83 38.92
CA ALA A 126 -57.90 -8.78 37.57
C ALA A 126 -57.15 -7.46 37.27
N MET A 127 -57.63 -6.34 37.80
CA MET A 127 -56.91 -5.07 37.70
C MET A 127 -55.61 -5.10 38.50
N GLN A 128 -55.63 -5.66 39.71
CA GLN A 128 -54.44 -5.77 40.55
C GLN A 128 -53.39 -6.70 39.94
N SER A 129 -53.79 -7.83 39.33
CA SER A 129 -52.86 -8.71 38.61
C SER A 129 -52.28 -8.04 37.36
N ARG A 130 -53.09 -7.25 36.64
CA ARG A 130 -52.59 -6.48 35.48
C ARG A 130 -51.64 -5.38 35.89
N LYS A 131 -51.91 -4.68 36.99
CA LYS A 131 -51.05 -3.62 37.52
C LYS A 131 -49.70 -4.17 37.94
N THR A 132 -49.69 -5.25 38.72
CA THR A 132 -48.45 -5.93 39.12
C THR A 132 -47.65 -6.42 37.91
N GLY A 133 -48.29 -7.02 36.91
CA GLY A 133 -47.62 -7.41 35.67
C GLY A 133 -47.07 -6.22 34.86
N ALA A 134 -47.77 -5.08 34.85
CA ALA A 134 -47.30 -3.86 34.19
C ALA A 134 -46.07 -3.26 34.92
N ASP A 135 -46.07 -3.26 36.26
CA ASP A 135 -44.95 -2.79 37.07
C ASP A 135 -43.72 -3.70 36.87
N GLU A 136 -43.91 -5.02 36.82
CA GLU A 136 -42.84 -5.98 36.53
C GLU A 136 -42.23 -5.77 35.12
N LEU A 137 -43.09 -5.59 34.11
CA LEU A 137 -42.63 -5.32 32.74
C LEU A 137 -41.89 -3.97 32.65
N ALA A 138 -42.33 -2.95 33.40
CA ALA A 138 -41.66 -1.65 33.46
C ALA A 138 -40.27 -1.77 34.08
N LEU A 139 -40.12 -2.54 35.16
CA LEU A 139 -38.83 -2.86 35.78
C LEU A 139 -37.91 -3.62 34.81
N GLN A 140 -38.43 -4.63 34.11
CA GLN A 140 -37.67 -5.38 33.11
C GLN A 140 -37.20 -4.48 31.96
N LYS A 141 -38.08 -3.62 31.44
CA LYS A 141 -37.71 -2.64 30.40
C LYS A 141 -36.63 -1.68 30.89
N GLN A 142 -36.71 -1.21 32.13
CA GLN A 142 -35.69 -0.33 32.71
C GLN A 142 -34.35 -1.04 32.85
N ALA A 143 -34.34 -2.31 33.29
CA ALA A 143 -33.13 -3.12 33.37
C ALA A 143 -32.48 -3.31 32.00
N VAL A 144 -33.25 -3.72 30.99
CA VAL A 144 -32.76 -3.90 29.61
C VAL A 144 -32.26 -2.59 29.02
N ASN A 145 -32.98 -1.47 29.22
CA ASN A 145 -32.51 -0.16 28.77
C ASN A 145 -31.20 0.24 29.45
N GLY A 146 -31.05 -0.06 30.74
CA GLY A 146 -29.78 0.13 31.46
C GLY A 146 -28.64 -0.66 30.81
N GLU A 147 -28.85 -1.95 30.54
CA GLU A 147 -27.86 -2.80 29.85
C GLU A 147 -27.51 -2.25 28.47
N VAL A 148 -28.49 -1.90 27.64
CA VAL A 148 -28.26 -1.31 26.31
C VAL A 148 -27.46 -0.02 26.43
N GLN A 149 -27.77 0.85 27.40
CA GLN A 149 -27.05 2.11 27.59
C GLN A 149 -25.60 1.89 28.02
N THR A 150 -25.33 0.88 28.86
CA THR A 150 -23.95 0.51 29.19
C THR A 150 -23.20 -0.03 27.98
N LEU A 151 -23.85 -0.87 27.17
CA LEU A 151 -23.24 -1.46 25.98
C LEU A 151 -22.95 -0.40 24.91
N VAL A 152 -23.89 0.53 24.68
CA VAL A 152 -23.69 1.68 23.80
C VAL A 152 -22.49 2.51 24.29
N SER A 153 -22.42 2.81 25.58
CA SER A 153 -21.31 3.58 26.15
C SER A 153 -19.96 2.87 25.96
N GLN A 154 -19.91 1.55 26.13
CA GLN A 154 -18.70 0.75 25.86
C GLN A 154 -18.32 0.77 24.38
N ILE A 155 -19.29 0.69 23.47
CA ILE A 155 -19.05 0.77 22.02
C ILE A 155 -18.48 2.15 21.68
N THR A 156 -19.08 3.24 22.18
CA THR A 156 -18.60 4.60 21.94
C THR A 156 -17.16 4.78 22.45
N GLN A 157 -16.85 4.32 23.66
CA GLN A 157 -15.49 4.38 24.22
C GLN A 157 -14.48 3.59 23.37
N LYS A 158 -14.85 2.40 22.87
CA LYS A 158 -13.99 1.59 22.01
C LYS A 158 -13.77 2.27 20.65
N SER A 159 -14.81 2.85 20.07
CA SER A 159 -14.72 3.62 18.81
C SER A 159 -13.80 4.83 18.97
N ASP A 160 -13.95 5.60 20.04
CA ASP A 160 -13.11 6.77 20.32
C ASP A 160 -11.64 6.38 20.53
N ARG A 161 -11.40 5.24 21.17
CA ARG A 161 -10.04 4.70 21.33
C ARG A 161 -9.45 4.28 19.99
N LEU A 162 -10.22 3.56 19.18
CA LEU A 162 -9.78 3.11 17.85
C LEU A 162 -9.47 4.28 16.93
N GLU A 163 -10.28 5.35 16.98
CA GLU A 163 -10.06 6.57 16.21
C GLU A 163 -8.75 7.26 16.63
N LYS A 164 -8.46 7.34 17.94
CA LYS A 164 -7.18 7.88 18.44
C LYS A 164 -6.00 7.03 17.99
N ASP A 165 -6.11 5.71 18.10
CA ASP A 165 -5.04 4.79 17.68
C ASP A 165 -4.80 4.91 16.16
N TYR A 166 -5.86 5.05 15.35
CA TYR A 166 -5.77 5.28 13.92
C TYR A 166 -5.07 6.60 13.58
N GLN A 167 -5.42 7.69 14.27
CA GLN A 167 -4.76 8.99 14.10
C GLN A 167 -3.27 8.95 14.48
N GLN A 168 -2.92 8.24 15.55
CA GLN A 168 -1.52 8.02 15.93
C GLN A 168 -0.76 7.24 14.86
N LEU A 169 -1.36 6.17 14.33
CA LEU A 169 -0.77 5.37 13.27
C LEU A 169 -0.50 6.20 12.01
N LEU A 170 -1.45 7.05 11.61
CA LEU A 170 -1.27 7.97 10.48
C LEU A 170 -0.10 8.94 10.72
N GLY A 171 0.03 9.48 11.94
CA GLY A 171 1.15 10.32 12.34
C GLY A 171 2.51 9.59 12.22
N LEU A 172 2.60 8.39 12.78
CA LEU A 172 3.79 7.53 12.69
C LEU A 172 4.16 7.20 11.23
N VAL A 173 3.18 6.92 10.37
CA VAL A 173 3.41 6.68 8.94
C VAL A 173 3.95 7.92 8.24
N ALA A 174 3.44 9.10 8.56
CA ALA A 174 3.96 10.36 8.02
C ALA A 174 5.40 10.63 8.48
N GLU A 175 5.71 10.40 9.76
CA GLU A 175 7.04 10.57 10.33
C GLU A 175 8.05 9.59 9.75
N THR A 176 7.69 8.31 9.63
CA THR A 176 8.55 7.29 9.00
C THR A 176 8.83 7.59 7.52
N LYS A 177 7.85 8.15 6.81
CA LYS A 177 8.05 8.60 5.42
C LYS A 177 9.04 9.77 5.34
N GLU A 178 8.92 10.75 6.23
CA GLU A 178 9.81 11.92 6.23
C GLU A 178 11.25 11.55 6.65
N THR A 179 11.39 10.74 7.70
CA THR A 179 12.71 10.22 8.13
C THR A 179 13.37 9.38 7.05
N LYS A 180 12.62 8.54 6.34
CA LYS A 180 13.14 7.79 5.18
C LYS A 180 13.64 8.72 4.08
N LYS A 181 12.89 9.76 3.75
CA LYS A 181 13.28 10.75 2.74
C LYS A 181 14.55 11.51 3.13
N GLU A 182 14.68 11.87 4.41
CA GLU A 182 15.91 12.50 4.90
C GLU A 182 17.10 11.54 4.86
N LEU A 183 16.89 10.26 5.22
CA LEU A 183 17.92 9.24 5.08
C LEU A 183 18.38 9.07 3.63
N GLU A 184 17.44 9.02 2.68
CA GLU A 184 17.75 8.96 1.24
C GLU A 184 18.58 10.18 0.80
N ARG A 185 18.24 11.38 1.30
CA ARG A 185 19.00 12.61 1.02
C ARG A 185 20.43 12.54 1.57
N VAL A 186 20.60 12.11 2.82
CA VAL A 186 21.92 11.98 3.46
C VAL A 186 22.76 10.91 2.76
N VAL A 187 22.16 9.77 2.39
CA VAL A 187 22.87 8.72 1.64
C VAL A 187 23.30 9.22 0.26
N ALA A 188 22.46 9.99 -0.44
CA ALA A 188 22.82 10.60 -1.72
C ALA A 188 24.01 11.57 -1.58
N GLN A 189 24.03 12.39 -0.53
CA GLN A 189 25.15 13.29 -0.23
C GLN A 189 26.43 12.52 0.11
N ALA A 190 26.33 11.49 0.95
CA ALA A 190 27.47 10.64 1.30
C ALA A 190 28.08 9.95 0.06
N ARG A 191 27.25 9.50 -0.88
CA ARG A 191 27.70 8.93 -2.16
C ARG A 191 28.41 9.96 -3.05
N GLN A 192 27.95 11.21 -3.10
CA GLN A 192 28.62 12.27 -3.85
C GLN A 192 30.00 12.59 -3.29
N VAL A 193 30.13 12.64 -1.96
CA VAL A 193 31.41 12.93 -1.28
C VAL A 193 32.36 11.72 -1.34
N SER A 194 31.84 10.50 -1.29
CA SER A 194 32.64 9.27 -1.27
C SER A 194 32.92 8.69 -2.67
N ALA A 195 32.36 9.27 -3.74
CA ALA A 195 32.71 8.89 -5.10
C ALA A 195 34.22 9.14 -5.28
N PRO A 196 35.02 8.11 -5.62
CA PRO A 196 36.43 8.28 -5.88
C PRO A 196 36.59 9.32 -6.99
N GLN A 197 37.12 10.49 -6.67
CA GLN A 197 37.59 11.40 -7.71
C GLN A 197 38.73 10.65 -8.41
N GLU A 198 38.45 10.11 -9.60
CA GLU A 198 39.50 9.63 -10.50
C GLU A 198 40.51 10.76 -10.62
N GLN A 199 41.68 10.56 -10.01
CA GLN A 199 42.77 11.52 -10.09
C GLN A 199 43.25 11.47 -11.54
N VAL A 200 42.64 12.29 -12.39
CA VAL A 200 43.05 12.47 -13.78
C VAL A 200 44.47 13.04 -13.75
N LYS A 201 45.46 12.17 -13.89
CA LYS A 201 46.86 12.54 -13.98
C LYS A 201 47.04 13.27 -15.30
N GLN A 202 47.00 14.60 -15.27
CA GLN A 202 47.25 15.40 -16.47
C GLN A 202 48.66 15.11 -16.98
N LEU A 203 48.75 14.38 -18.10
CA LEU A 203 50.00 14.15 -18.80
C LEU A 203 50.38 15.46 -19.52
N LYS A 204 51.28 16.24 -18.90
CA LYS A 204 51.85 17.44 -19.53
C LYS A 204 52.83 17.00 -20.64
N HIS A 205 52.34 16.88 -21.87
CA HIS A 205 53.22 16.66 -23.02
C HIS A 205 53.95 17.97 -23.35
N ARG A 206 55.27 17.91 -23.53
CA ARG A 206 56.03 19.02 -24.11
C ARG A 206 56.09 18.82 -25.62
N LEU A 207 55.82 19.88 -26.38
CA LEU A 207 55.78 19.87 -27.86
C LEU A 207 57.14 19.64 -28.53
N THR A 208 58.22 19.47 -27.76
CA THR A 208 59.54 19.16 -28.29
C THR A 208 59.68 17.63 -28.39
N PRO A 209 59.72 17.04 -29.61
CA PRO A 209 59.96 15.62 -29.76
C PRO A 209 61.39 15.31 -29.33
N VAL A 210 61.54 14.69 -28.16
CA VAL A 210 62.83 14.20 -27.68
C VAL A 210 63.00 12.78 -28.25
N SER A 211 63.70 12.67 -29.37
CA SER A 211 64.14 11.36 -29.89
C SER A 211 65.33 10.91 -29.04
N GLN A 212 65.07 10.19 -27.97
CA GLN A 212 66.12 9.48 -27.23
C GLN A 212 66.26 8.09 -27.84
N LEU A 213 67.49 7.65 -28.13
CA LEU A 213 67.75 6.25 -28.49
C LEU A 213 67.40 5.39 -27.27
N VAL A 214 66.21 4.79 -27.29
CA VAL A 214 65.82 3.80 -26.30
C VAL A 214 66.44 2.48 -26.72
N THR A 215 67.28 1.91 -25.85
CA THR A 215 67.90 0.59 -26.10
C THR A 215 67.05 -0.55 -25.52
N ASP A 216 66.04 -0.20 -24.72
CA ASP A 216 65.17 -1.11 -24.00
C ASP A 216 63.89 -1.45 -24.79
N LYS A 217 63.05 -2.31 -24.21
CA LYS A 217 61.79 -2.78 -24.82
C LYS A 217 60.83 -1.63 -25.12
N GLU A 218 60.65 -1.33 -26.41
CA GLU A 218 59.73 -0.29 -26.88
C GLU A 218 58.29 -0.79 -27.00
N TRP A 219 57.34 0.07 -26.60
CA TRP A 219 55.91 -0.13 -26.76
C TRP A 219 55.36 0.96 -27.68
N HIS A 220 54.72 0.57 -28.77
CA HIS A 220 54.19 1.51 -29.76
C HIS A 220 52.68 1.65 -29.61
N PHE A 221 52.21 2.88 -29.64
CA PHE A 221 50.79 3.21 -29.57
C PHE A 221 50.41 4.11 -30.74
N LEU A 222 49.28 3.81 -31.37
CA LEU A 222 48.66 4.66 -32.38
C LEU A 222 47.62 5.55 -31.69
N LEU A 223 47.73 6.85 -31.93
CA LEU A 223 46.75 7.83 -31.47
C LEU A 223 45.96 8.31 -32.68
N SER A 224 44.69 7.91 -32.77
CA SER A 224 43.78 8.32 -33.84
C SER A 224 42.37 8.51 -33.28
N GLU A 225 41.62 9.50 -33.78
CA GLU A 225 40.23 9.78 -33.40
C GLU A 225 39.98 9.82 -31.87
N ASN A 226 40.89 10.47 -31.12
CA ASN A 226 40.82 10.58 -29.66
C ASN A 226 40.83 9.21 -28.92
N ARG A 227 41.34 8.17 -29.56
CA ARG A 227 41.52 6.82 -29.01
C ARG A 227 43.00 6.40 -29.09
N VAL A 228 43.40 5.53 -28.17
CA VAL A 228 44.77 4.98 -28.10
C VAL A 228 44.70 3.47 -28.31
N SER A 229 45.49 2.94 -29.24
CA SER A 229 45.59 1.50 -29.49
C SER A 229 47.04 1.02 -29.52
N TYR A 230 47.28 -0.18 -29.01
CA TYR A 230 48.62 -0.79 -28.97
C TYR A 230 48.95 -1.44 -30.32
N VAL A 231 50.09 -1.06 -30.91
CA VAL A 231 50.57 -1.59 -32.19
C VAL A 231 51.62 -2.69 -31.93
N PRO A 232 51.37 -3.94 -32.34
CA PRO A 232 52.26 -5.08 -32.08
C PRO A 232 53.44 -5.15 -33.06
N ILE A 233 54.30 -4.10 -33.10
CA ILE A 233 55.44 -4.02 -34.04
C ILE A 233 56.40 -5.20 -33.89
N ASN A 234 56.70 -5.61 -32.66
CA ASN A 234 57.62 -6.73 -32.41
C ASN A 234 57.10 -8.06 -32.98
N GLU A 235 55.79 -8.29 -32.91
CA GLU A 235 55.14 -9.48 -33.48
C GLU A 235 55.19 -9.43 -35.02
N LEU A 236 54.88 -8.26 -35.60
CA LEU A 236 54.95 -8.04 -37.05
C LEU A 236 56.38 -8.19 -37.62
N LEU A 237 57.40 -7.73 -36.89
CA LEU A 237 58.80 -7.89 -37.28
C LEU A 237 59.27 -9.35 -37.21
N ALA A 238 58.79 -10.13 -36.23
CA ALA A 238 59.09 -11.55 -36.15
C ALA A 238 58.54 -12.30 -37.37
N ASP A 239 57.30 -12.00 -37.76
CA ASP A 239 56.66 -12.59 -38.95
C ASP A 239 57.35 -12.16 -40.25
N LEU A 240 57.76 -10.89 -40.37
CA LEU A 240 58.55 -10.42 -41.50
C LEU A 240 59.85 -11.21 -41.63
N LYS A 241 60.60 -11.36 -40.51
CA LYS A 241 61.86 -12.10 -40.51
C LYS A 241 61.67 -13.53 -40.98
N ASP A 242 60.63 -14.22 -40.53
CA ASP A 242 60.33 -15.60 -40.95
C ASP A 242 59.96 -15.66 -42.45
N GLN A 243 59.16 -14.72 -42.95
CA GLN A 243 58.81 -14.65 -44.38
C GLN A 243 60.03 -14.39 -45.27
N VAL A 244 60.91 -13.47 -44.86
CA VAL A 244 62.15 -13.16 -45.60
C VAL A 244 63.10 -14.35 -45.60
N MET A 245 63.23 -15.07 -44.48
CA MET A 245 64.06 -16.29 -44.40
C MET A 245 63.53 -17.42 -45.28
N LYS A 246 62.21 -17.67 -45.24
CA LYS A 246 61.57 -18.72 -46.06
C LYS A 246 61.67 -18.45 -47.55
N ARG A 247 61.68 -17.17 -47.94
CA ARG A 247 61.69 -16.76 -49.34
C ARG A 247 63.05 -16.22 -49.81
N GLY A 248 64.12 -16.28 -49.01
CA GLY A 248 65.41 -15.64 -49.31
C GLY A 248 66.08 -16.00 -50.66
N SER A 249 65.66 -17.09 -51.31
CA SER A 249 66.15 -17.48 -52.64
C SER A 249 65.74 -16.53 -53.78
N TRP A 250 64.64 -15.76 -53.65
CA TRP A 250 64.26 -14.79 -54.69
C TRP A 250 65.08 -13.49 -54.63
N LEU A 251 65.64 -13.13 -53.46
CA LEU A 251 66.56 -11.99 -53.29
C LEU A 251 67.92 -12.19 -53.99
N ALA A 252 68.24 -13.44 -54.30
CA ALA A 252 69.38 -13.76 -55.15
C ALA A 252 69.12 -13.40 -56.62
N LYS A 253 67.85 -13.44 -57.08
CA LYS A 253 67.44 -13.13 -58.46
C LYS A 253 67.01 -11.67 -58.65
N TYR A 254 66.31 -11.09 -57.68
CA TYR A 254 65.80 -9.72 -57.73
C TYR A 254 66.39 -8.91 -56.56
N ARG A 255 66.91 -7.72 -56.83
CA ARG A 255 67.63 -6.90 -55.84
C ARG A 255 66.73 -6.26 -54.79
N GLU A 256 65.43 -6.17 -55.07
CA GLU A 256 64.40 -5.51 -54.26
C GLU A 256 63.09 -6.31 -54.30
N HIS A 257 62.28 -6.23 -53.24
CA HIS A 257 60.90 -6.74 -53.22
C HIS A 257 60.04 -6.12 -52.16
N HIS A 258 58.76 -6.13 -52.47
CA HIS A 258 57.67 -5.64 -51.66
C HIS A 258 56.89 -6.84 -51.12
N GLY A 259 56.70 -6.86 -49.80
CA GLY A 259 55.91 -7.88 -49.13
C GLY A 259 54.92 -7.26 -48.15
N LYS A 260 53.98 -8.08 -47.70
CA LYS A 260 52.94 -7.70 -46.74
C LYS A 260 52.85 -8.78 -45.66
N VAL A 261 52.93 -8.38 -44.38
CA VAL A 261 52.77 -9.27 -43.22
C VAL A 261 51.59 -8.82 -42.36
N GLY A 262 50.82 -9.78 -41.83
CA GLY A 262 49.62 -9.52 -41.04
C GLY A 262 48.37 -10.20 -41.63
N PRO A 263 47.19 -10.06 -40.98
CA PRO A 263 46.91 -9.11 -39.89
C PRO A 263 47.25 -9.65 -38.48
N ILE A 264 47.92 -8.84 -37.66
CA ILE A 264 48.14 -9.09 -36.23
C ILE A 264 47.41 -8.04 -35.43
N ARG A 265 46.39 -8.44 -34.65
CA ARG A 265 45.50 -7.52 -33.90
C ARG A 265 44.87 -6.41 -34.76
N GLY A 266 44.59 -6.73 -36.02
CA GLY A 266 44.01 -5.79 -36.99
C GLY A 266 45.03 -4.93 -37.75
N TYR A 267 46.32 -4.99 -37.40
CA TYR A 267 47.37 -4.25 -38.09
C TYR A 267 48.04 -5.06 -39.17
N THR A 268 48.36 -4.40 -40.28
CA THR A 268 49.10 -5.01 -41.38
C THR A 268 50.33 -4.18 -41.72
N MET A 269 51.48 -4.83 -41.93
CA MET A 269 52.72 -4.15 -42.26
C MET A 269 53.14 -4.44 -43.70
N ASN A 270 53.25 -3.40 -44.50
CA ASN A 270 53.86 -3.43 -45.83
C ASN A 270 55.35 -3.14 -45.70
N TYR A 271 56.20 -3.89 -46.39
CA TYR A 271 57.65 -3.74 -46.27
C TYR A 271 58.35 -3.85 -47.62
N VAL A 272 59.50 -3.19 -47.72
CA VAL A 272 60.43 -3.27 -48.84
C VAL A 272 61.77 -3.76 -48.31
N VAL A 273 62.26 -4.84 -48.91
CA VAL A 273 63.54 -5.46 -48.57
C VAL A 273 64.48 -5.42 -49.75
N GLU A 274 65.73 -5.09 -49.47
CA GLU A 274 66.78 -4.98 -50.48
C GLU A 274 68.03 -5.76 -50.08
N ARG A 275 68.77 -6.16 -51.11
CA ARG A 275 70.06 -6.82 -50.95
C ARG A 275 71.14 -5.79 -50.64
N GLN A 276 71.64 -5.81 -49.41
CA GLN A 276 72.77 -4.98 -48.98
C GLN A 276 74.09 -5.76 -49.06
N ALA A 277 75.15 -5.09 -49.54
CA ALA A 277 76.48 -5.66 -49.54
C ALA A 277 76.98 -5.87 -48.10
N LEU A 278 77.67 -6.99 -47.85
CA LEU A 278 78.29 -7.24 -46.55
C LEU A 278 79.36 -6.18 -46.28
N SER A 279 79.41 -5.67 -45.04
CA SER A 279 80.50 -4.81 -44.58
C SER A 279 81.82 -5.57 -44.63
N ALA A 280 82.94 -4.87 -44.87
CA ALA A 280 84.27 -5.48 -44.99
C ALA A 280 84.63 -6.36 -43.77
N ILE A 281 84.16 -5.99 -42.58
CA ILE A 281 84.34 -6.75 -41.32
C ILE A 281 83.55 -8.06 -41.31
N ASP A 282 82.33 -8.08 -41.87
CA ASP A 282 81.49 -9.29 -41.92
C ASP A 282 81.99 -10.29 -42.98
N GLN A 283 82.55 -9.79 -44.08
CA GLN A 283 83.18 -10.64 -45.11
C GLN A 283 84.38 -11.41 -44.55
N LEU A 284 85.16 -10.76 -43.67
CA LEU A 284 86.30 -11.37 -42.98
C LEU A 284 85.88 -12.43 -41.96
N ARG A 285 84.74 -12.25 -41.27
CA ARG A 285 84.23 -13.22 -40.28
C ARG A 285 83.60 -14.46 -40.92
N ASN A 286 82.95 -14.31 -42.08
CA ASN A 286 82.14 -15.37 -42.67
C ASN A 286 82.88 -16.19 -43.76
N GLY A 287 84.18 -15.97 -43.96
CA GLY A 287 85.05 -16.90 -44.67
C GLY A 287 84.71 -17.15 -46.15
N GLY A 288 84.28 -16.13 -46.90
CA GLY A 288 84.06 -16.27 -48.34
C GLY A 288 83.28 -15.13 -48.99
N SER A 289 83.74 -14.71 -50.18
CA SER A 289 83.13 -13.69 -51.04
C SER A 289 81.88 -14.26 -51.73
N GLY A 290 80.70 -14.09 -51.11
CA GLY A 290 79.44 -14.48 -51.75
C GLY A 290 78.18 -14.27 -50.92
N GLY A 291 78.29 -14.03 -49.62
CA GLY A 291 77.14 -13.73 -48.77
C GLY A 291 76.55 -12.35 -49.07
N PHE A 292 75.23 -12.23 -48.96
CA PHE A 292 74.53 -10.94 -48.96
C PHE A 292 73.71 -10.83 -47.68
N ARG A 293 73.55 -9.60 -47.15
CA ARG A 293 72.58 -9.35 -46.08
C ARG A 293 71.30 -8.80 -46.70
N VAL A 294 70.18 -9.10 -46.06
CA VAL A 294 68.90 -8.50 -46.41
C VAL A 294 68.64 -7.38 -45.41
N GLY A 295 68.44 -6.17 -45.92
CA GLY A 295 68.02 -5.02 -45.12
C GLY A 295 66.58 -4.66 -45.45
N VAL A 296 65.82 -4.24 -44.44
CA VAL A 296 64.51 -3.61 -44.65
C VAL A 296 64.77 -2.12 -44.90
N THR A 297 64.45 -1.64 -46.09
CA THR A 297 64.67 -0.22 -46.45
C THR A 297 63.50 0.65 -45.98
N LYS A 298 62.27 0.16 -46.17
CA LYS A 298 61.05 0.89 -45.82
C LYS A 298 60.00 -0.08 -45.28
N TRP A 299 59.26 0.36 -44.28
CA TRP A 299 58.06 -0.32 -43.81
C TRP A 299 56.99 0.69 -43.43
N GLU A 300 55.74 0.28 -43.54
CA GLU A 300 54.56 1.08 -43.25
C GLU A 300 53.49 0.17 -42.64
N ILE A 301 52.77 0.67 -41.62
CA ILE A 301 51.72 -0.08 -40.93
C ILE A 301 50.38 0.58 -41.21
N ASP A 302 49.44 -0.22 -41.71
CA ASP A 302 48.03 0.10 -41.91
C ASP A 302 47.17 -0.51 -40.79
#